data_AF-A0A952RRC2-F1
#
_entry.id   AF-A0A952RRC2-F1
#
_cell.length_a   1.000
_cell.length_b   1.000
_cell.length_c   1.000
_cell.angle_alpha   90.00
_cell.angle_beta   90.00
_cell.angle_gamma   90.00
#
_symmetry.space_group_name_H-M   'P 1'
#
loop_
_entity.id
_entity.type
_entity.pdbx_description
1 polymer ?
#
loop_
_entity_poly.entity_id
_entity_poly.type
_entity_poly.pdbx_seq_one_letter_code
_entity_poly.pdbx_strand_id
1 'polypeptide(L)'
;MLRRVPFFVALALVVAAACNEVQTYVFVARRYDAEAGCLESYTSIDLINGSGAGSKCGPTCFRFNGSIYTTRVCPPLPESVEQLDQDSPECLAANVPDLEDSGCRELFEQQQAGDDDDDDDLDASDEGG
;
A
#
# COMPACT_ATOMS: atom_id res chain seq x y z
N MET A 1 32.00 -56.89 22.49
CA MET A 1 32.29 -55.90 21.43
C MET A 1 31.09 -54.97 21.29
N LEU A 2 31.08 -53.82 21.97
CA LEU A 2 29.99 -52.82 21.88
C LEU A 2 30.32 -51.82 20.77
N ARG A 3 29.50 -51.78 19.71
CA ARG A 3 29.60 -50.79 18.63
C ARG A 3 29.15 -49.43 19.15
N ARG A 4 30.10 -48.49 19.30
CA ARG A 4 29.83 -47.07 19.53
C ARG A 4 29.21 -46.49 18.26
N VAL A 5 27.88 -46.39 18.23
CA VAL A 5 27.16 -45.67 17.18
C VAL A 5 27.30 -44.18 17.49
N PRO A 6 27.87 -43.35 16.59
CA PRO A 6 28.08 -41.94 16.85
C PRO A 6 26.73 -41.22 16.91
N PHE A 7 26.44 -40.65 18.08
CA PHE A 7 25.24 -39.88 18.44
C PHE A 7 24.95 -38.69 17.51
N PHE A 8 25.90 -38.31 16.65
CA PHE A 8 25.80 -37.18 15.73
C PHE A 8 24.82 -37.37 14.57
N VAL A 9 24.48 -38.60 14.17
CA VAL A 9 23.59 -38.83 13.02
C VAL A 9 22.12 -38.55 13.36
N ALA A 10 21.73 -38.67 14.64
CA ALA A 10 20.34 -38.46 15.06
C ALA A 10 19.93 -36.98 15.09
N LEU A 11 20.88 -36.04 15.23
CA LEU A 11 20.58 -34.61 15.34
C LEU A 11 20.28 -33.95 13.99
N ALA A 12 20.76 -34.52 12.88
CA ALA A 12 20.61 -33.93 11.55
C ALA A 12 19.19 -34.05 10.95
N LEU A 13 18.34 -34.96 11.46
CA LEU A 13 16.99 -35.19 10.91
C LEU A 13 15.91 -34.26 11.49
N VAL A 14 16.19 -33.48 12.53
CA VAL A 14 15.18 -32.62 13.19
C VAL A 14 15.04 -31.23 12.53
N VAL A 15 15.97 -30.84 11.65
CA VAL A 15 15.99 -29.48 11.06
C VAL A 15 15.08 -29.32 9.82
N ALA A 16 14.55 -30.41 9.27
CA ALA A 16 13.75 -30.36 8.03
C ALA A 16 12.28 -29.91 8.22
N ALA A 17 11.77 -29.84 9.46
CA ALA A 17 10.38 -29.48 9.75
C ALA A 17 10.19 -27.99 10.13
N ALA A 18 11.26 -27.20 10.19
CA ALA A 18 11.19 -25.80 10.62
C ALA A 18 10.84 -24.79 9.51
N CYS A 19 10.85 -25.21 8.24
CA CYS A 19 10.53 -24.34 7.10
C CYS A 19 9.09 -24.51 6.60
N ASN A 20 8.13 -24.68 7.50
CA ASN A 20 6.73 -24.40 7.14
C ASN A 20 6.55 -22.88 7.28
N GLU A 21 7.06 -22.15 6.29
CA GLU A 21 7.01 -20.69 6.25
C GLU A 21 5.55 -20.28 6.27
N VAL A 22 5.11 -19.69 7.40
CA VAL A 22 3.82 -19.02 7.48
C VAL A 22 3.94 -17.82 6.53
N GLN A 23 3.41 -17.99 5.32
CA GLN A 23 3.40 -16.93 4.33
C GLN A 23 2.32 -15.94 4.78
N THR A 24 2.76 -14.80 5.33
CA THR A 24 1.91 -13.67 5.68
C THR A 24 2.29 -12.51 4.78
N TYR A 25 1.32 -11.78 4.25
CA TYR A 25 1.57 -10.59 3.43
C TYR A 25 0.78 -9.40 3.96
N VAL A 26 1.30 -8.20 3.71
CA VAL A 26 0.62 -6.95 4.05
C VAL A 26 -0.40 -6.65 2.96
N PHE A 27 -1.66 -6.52 3.35
CA PHE A 27 -2.73 -6.12 2.45
C PHE A 27 -2.79 -4.60 2.38
N VAL A 28 -2.57 -4.08 1.17
CA VAL A 28 -2.52 -2.64 0.88
C VAL A 28 -3.67 -2.21 -0.01
N ALA A 29 -4.15 -0.99 0.21
CA ALA A 29 -5.23 -0.38 -0.55
C ALA A 29 -5.12 1.14 -0.55
N ARG A 30 -5.90 1.80 -1.42
CA ARG A 30 -6.00 3.26 -1.49
C ARG A 30 -7.38 3.69 -1.01
N ARG A 31 -7.43 4.68 -0.12
CA ARG A 31 -8.69 5.27 0.33
C ARG A 31 -9.23 6.17 -0.78
N TYR A 32 -10.51 6.04 -1.08
CA TYR A 32 -11.21 6.98 -1.95
C TYR A 32 -11.73 8.16 -1.12
N ASP A 33 -11.36 9.36 -1.53
CA ASP A 33 -11.88 10.59 -0.97
C ASP A 33 -12.99 11.13 -1.86
N ALA A 34 -14.24 11.01 -1.39
CA ALA A 34 -15.41 11.40 -2.18
C ALA A 34 -15.57 12.92 -2.31
N GLU A 35 -15.01 13.71 -1.38
CA GLU A 35 -15.11 15.17 -1.42
C GLU A 35 -14.12 15.75 -2.43
N ALA A 36 -12.90 15.23 -2.42
CA ALA A 36 -11.84 15.63 -3.36
C ALA A 36 -11.89 14.86 -4.70
N GLY A 37 -12.66 13.76 -4.76
CA GLY A 37 -12.81 12.93 -5.96
C GLY A 37 -11.50 12.26 -6.38
N CYS A 38 -10.65 11.86 -5.44
CA CYS A 38 -9.30 11.33 -5.69
C CYS A 38 -8.99 10.10 -4.84
N LEU A 39 -7.89 9.41 -5.17
CA LEU A 39 -7.39 8.28 -4.38
C LEU A 39 -6.16 8.69 -3.57
N GLU A 40 -6.18 8.41 -2.27
CA GLU A 40 -5.02 8.59 -1.41
C GLU A 40 -3.87 7.63 -1.77
N SER A 41 -2.70 7.88 -1.19
CA SER A 41 -1.56 6.97 -1.27
C SER A 41 -1.90 5.60 -0.67
N TYR A 42 -1.18 4.56 -1.11
CA TYR A 42 -1.34 3.21 -0.56
C TYR A 42 -1.11 3.20 0.95
N THR A 43 -2.06 2.60 1.66
CA THR A 43 -1.97 2.35 3.10
C THR A 43 -2.12 0.86 3.39
N SER A 44 -1.46 0.40 4.46
CA SER A 44 -1.60 -0.96 4.96
C SER A 44 -2.88 -1.07 5.79
N ILE A 45 -3.76 -2.00 5.40
CA ILE A 45 -5.01 -2.26 6.11
C ILE A 45 -4.83 -3.37 7.14
N ASP A 46 -4.22 -4.49 6.73
CA ASP A 46 -4.11 -5.69 7.58
C ASP A 46 -2.98 -6.63 7.12
N LEU A 47 -2.72 -7.68 7.91
CA LEU A 47 -1.82 -8.79 7.61
C LEU A 47 -2.63 -10.05 7.32
N ILE A 48 -2.48 -10.60 6.11
CA ILE A 48 -3.22 -11.78 5.68
C ILE A 48 -2.29 -12.98 5.62
N ASN A 49 -2.75 -14.11 6.16
CA ASN A 49 -2.11 -15.41 6.00
C ASN A 49 -2.45 -15.98 4.62
N GLY A 50 -1.47 -16.12 3.75
CA GLY A 50 -1.65 -16.66 2.41
C GLY A 50 -0.37 -16.61 1.58
N SER A 51 -0.36 -17.32 0.45
CA SER A 51 0.82 -17.51 -0.41
C SER A 51 1.25 -16.27 -1.21
N GLY A 52 0.90 -15.06 -0.76
CA GLY A 52 1.33 -13.78 -1.31
C GLY A 52 0.23 -12.95 -1.97
N ALA A 53 0.43 -11.63 -1.95
CA ALA A 53 -0.40 -10.66 -2.67
C ALA A 53 -0.12 -10.71 -4.17
N GLY A 54 -1.01 -11.33 -4.95
CA GLY A 54 -0.98 -11.18 -6.41
C GLY A 54 -1.42 -9.77 -6.81
N SER A 55 -0.66 -9.07 -7.64
CA SER A 55 -0.99 -7.70 -8.09
C SER A 55 -1.72 -7.63 -9.44
N LYS A 56 -2.10 -8.78 -9.99
CA LYS A 56 -2.65 -8.91 -11.36
C LYS A 56 -4.17 -9.01 -11.41
N CYS A 57 -4.85 -8.80 -10.28
CA CYS A 57 -6.30 -8.82 -10.25
C CYS A 57 -6.88 -7.47 -10.67
N GLY A 58 -8.13 -7.50 -11.14
CA GLY A 58 -8.89 -6.28 -11.39
C GLY A 58 -9.11 -5.49 -10.09
N PRO A 59 -9.44 -4.19 -10.21
CA PRO A 59 -9.74 -3.38 -9.05
C PRO A 59 -10.95 -3.94 -8.30
N THR A 60 -10.83 -4.01 -6.97
CA THR A 60 -11.88 -4.46 -6.05
C THR A 60 -12.11 -3.39 -5.00
N CYS A 61 -13.37 -3.09 -4.71
CA CYS A 61 -13.74 -2.13 -3.67
C CYS A 61 -14.21 -2.82 -2.40
N PHE A 62 -13.94 -2.18 -1.29
CA PHE A 62 -14.42 -2.62 0.02
C PHE A 62 -14.56 -1.42 0.95
N ARG A 63 -15.35 -1.61 2.01
CA ARG A 63 -15.51 -0.66 3.10
C ARG A 63 -14.69 -1.11 4.30
N PHE A 64 -13.93 -0.18 4.86
CA PHE A 64 -13.14 -0.40 6.07
C PHE A 64 -13.25 0.84 6.96
N ASN A 65 -13.66 0.64 8.23
CA ASN A 65 -13.92 1.73 9.18
C ASN A 65 -14.83 2.85 8.63
N GLY A 66 -15.80 2.50 7.79
CA GLY A 66 -16.74 3.46 7.19
C GLY A 66 -16.22 4.20 5.96
N SER A 67 -14.95 4.07 5.60
CA SER A 67 -14.39 4.65 4.36
C SER A 67 -14.33 3.62 3.23
N ILE A 68 -14.39 4.10 1.99
CA ILE A 68 -14.30 3.29 0.78
C ILE A 68 -12.83 3.16 0.37
N TYR A 69 -12.41 1.95 0.04
CA TYR A 69 -11.07 1.66 -0.44
C TYR A 69 -11.14 0.87 -1.74
N THR A 70 -10.11 1.04 -2.57
CA THR A 70 -9.87 0.22 -3.76
C THR A 70 -8.50 -0.46 -3.67
N THR A 71 -8.43 -1.68 -4.17
CA THR A 71 -7.18 -2.45 -4.28
C THR A 71 -7.14 -3.26 -5.56
N ARG A 72 -5.92 -3.57 -6.01
CA ARG A 72 -5.64 -4.54 -7.09
C ARG A 72 -4.99 -5.82 -6.55
N VAL A 73 -4.88 -5.92 -5.23
CA VAL A 73 -4.40 -7.12 -4.57
C VAL A 73 -5.46 -8.21 -4.73
N CYS A 74 -5.03 -9.36 -5.22
CA CYS A 74 -5.90 -10.51 -5.37
C CYS A 74 -6.44 -10.99 -4.01
N PRO A 75 -7.66 -11.56 -3.99
CA PRO A 75 -8.21 -12.20 -2.81
C PRO A 75 -7.26 -13.27 -2.22
N PRO A 76 -7.38 -13.58 -0.90
CA PRO A 76 -8.47 -13.18 -0.01
C PRO A 76 -8.38 -11.74 0.50
N LEU A 77 -9.54 -11.13 0.73
CA LEU A 77 -9.66 -9.87 1.47
C LEU A 77 -9.54 -10.16 2.99
N PRO A 78 -9.11 -9.19 3.82
CA PRO A 78 -9.14 -9.33 5.27
C PRO A 78 -10.58 -9.57 5.77
N GLU A 79 -10.75 -10.31 6.87
CA GLU A 79 -12.09 -10.48 7.48
C GLU A 79 -12.63 -9.18 8.11
N SER A 80 -11.75 -8.19 8.29
CA SER A 80 -12.06 -6.88 8.85
C SER A 80 -12.71 -5.91 7.86
N VAL A 81 -12.82 -6.28 6.57
CA VAL A 81 -13.39 -5.44 5.53
C VAL A 81 -14.70 -6.00 4.97
N GLU A 82 -15.60 -5.11 4.57
CA GLU A 82 -16.85 -5.45 3.89
C GLU A 82 -16.65 -5.26 2.37
N GLN A 83 -16.67 -6.34 1.59
CA GLN A 83 -16.58 -6.24 0.13
C GLN A 83 -17.82 -5.52 -0.43
N LEU A 84 -17.60 -4.57 -1.33
CA LEU A 84 -18.67 -3.84 -2.02
C LEU A 84 -18.92 -4.44 -3.40
N ASP A 85 -20.16 -4.32 -3.88
CA ASP A 85 -20.51 -4.66 -5.25
C ASP A 85 -19.74 -3.78 -6.24
N GLN A 86 -19.20 -4.37 -7.31
CA GLN A 86 -18.44 -3.63 -8.33
C GLN A 86 -19.28 -2.58 -9.06
N ASP A 87 -20.59 -2.81 -9.15
CA ASP A 87 -21.54 -1.89 -9.79
C ASP A 87 -22.12 -0.84 -8.82
N SER A 88 -21.69 -0.84 -7.55
CA SER A 88 -22.11 0.20 -6.60
C SER A 88 -21.57 1.57 -7.04
N PRO A 89 -22.36 2.64 -6.89
CA PRO A 89 -21.95 3.98 -7.34
C PRO A 89 -20.64 4.44 -6.66
N GLU A 90 -20.41 4.04 -5.41
CA GLU A 90 -19.18 4.33 -4.67
C GLU A 90 -17.97 3.60 -5.27
N CYS A 91 -18.14 2.34 -5.69
CA CYS A 91 -17.06 1.57 -6.29
C CYS A 91 -16.74 2.03 -7.71
N LEU A 92 -17.78 2.37 -8.48
CA LEU A 92 -17.62 2.95 -9.81
C LEU A 92 -16.85 4.29 -9.74
N ALA A 93 -17.18 5.13 -8.77
CA ALA A 93 -16.48 6.40 -8.54
C ALA A 93 -15.01 6.21 -8.12
N ALA A 94 -14.72 5.19 -7.30
CA ALA A 94 -13.36 4.89 -6.84
C ALA A 94 -12.46 4.21 -7.90
N ASN A 95 -13.03 3.64 -8.96
CA ASN A 95 -12.31 2.87 -9.98
C ASN A 95 -12.24 3.55 -11.36
N VAL A 96 -12.48 4.86 -11.41
CA VAL A 96 -12.26 5.62 -12.63
C VAL A 96 -10.77 5.59 -12.99
N PRO A 97 -10.38 5.19 -14.22
CA PRO A 97 -8.97 5.01 -14.59
C PRO A 97 -8.08 6.24 -14.34
N ASP A 98 -8.63 7.44 -14.50
CA ASP A 98 -7.89 8.71 -14.32
C ASP A 98 -7.48 8.99 -12.86
N LEU A 99 -8.11 8.31 -11.89
CA LEU A 99 -7.82 8.48 -10.45
C LEU A 99 -6.59 7.70 -9.99
N GLU A 100 -6.10 6.78 -10.82
CA GLU A 100 -4.93 5.99 -10.45
C GLU A 100 -3.66 6.83 -10.36
N ASP A 101 -3.50 7.80 -11.26
CA ASP A 101 -2.31 8.65 -11.29
C ASP A 101 -2.52 9.97 -10.51
N SER A 102 -3.76 10.35 -10.20
CA SER A 102 -4.06 11.57 -9.44
C SER A 102 -4.17 11.29 -7.94
N GLY A 103 -3.06 11.45 -7.23
CA GLY A 103 -3.02 11.36 -5.78
C GLY A 103 -3.66 12.58 -5.11
N CYS A 104 -4.46 12.38 -4.05
CA CYS A 104 -5.06 13.49 -3.29
C CYS A 104 -4.05 14.49 -2.72
N ARG A 105 -2.79 14.07 -2.55
CA ARG A 105 -1.73 14.87 -1.92
C ARG A 105 -1.15 15.96 -2.83
N GLU A 106 -1.14 15.75 -4.16
CA GLU A 106 -0.58 16.72 -5.11
C GLU A 106 -1.41 18.01 -5.21
N LEU A 107 -2.70 17.93 -4.89
CA LEU A 107 -3.58 19.09 -4.88
C LEU A 107 -3.27 20.05 -3.72
N PHE A 108 -2.74 19.56 -2.60
CA PHE A 108 -2.40 20.40 -1.45
C PHE A 108 -1.01 21.04 -1.57
N GLU A 109 -0.02 20.34 -2.14
CA GLU A 109 1.35 20.89 -2.29
C GLU A 109 1.42 21.95 -3.40
N GLN A 110 0.68 21.80 -4.52
CA GLN A 110 0.60 22.84 -5.56
C GLN A 110 -0.06 24.14 -5.09
N GLN A 111 -0.87 24.09 -4.03
CA GLN A 111 -1.52 25.27 -3.49
C GLN A 111 -0.66 26.03 -2.47
N GLN A 112 0.50 25.45 -2.06
CA GLN A 112 1.47 26.11 -1.16
C GLN A 112 2.75 26.57 -1.87
N ALA A 113 3.06 26.06 -3.06
CA ALA A 113 4.28 26.44 -3.80
C ALA A 113 4.12 27.72 -4.65
N GLY A 114 3.07 28.53 -4.41
CA GLY A 114 2.71 29.70 -5.22
C GLY A 114 2.97 31.07 -4.60
N ASP A 115 3.47 31.15 -3.37
CA ASP A 115 3.59 32.40 -2.60
C ASP A 115 5.04 32.73 -2.16
N ASP A 116 6.06 32.33 -2.94
CA ASP A 116 7.43 32.82 -2.77
C ASP A 116 7.80 33.81 -3.91
N ASP A 117 6.90 34.74 -4.21
CA ASP A 117 7.21 36.01 -4.89
C ASP A 117 7.50 37.06 -3.82
N ASP A 118 8.72 37.07 -3.27
CA ASP A 118 9.24 38.21 -2.50
C ASP A 118 10.70 38.45 -2.92
N ASP A 119 10.85 39.23 -3.99
CA ASP A 119 11.71 40.41 -4.10
C ASP A 119 13.02 40.43 -3.26
N ASP A 120 14.13 39.97 -3.85
CA ASP A 120 15.48 40.39 -3.43
C ASP A 120 16.28 40.88 -4.65
N ASP A 121 15.82 41.98 -5.26
CA ASP A 121 16.62 42.87 -6.09
C ASP A 121 17.68 43.57 -5.22
N LEU A 122 18.81 42.91 -4.98
CA LEU A 122 20.00 43.55 -4.39
C LEU A 122 20.85 44.17 -5.50
N ASP A 123 20.45 45.39 -5.89
CA ASP A 123 21.23 46.33 -6.70
C ASP A 123 22.45 46.83 -5.89
N ALA A 124 23.57 46.11 -5.96
CA ALA A 124 24.84 46.58 -5.43
C ALA A 124 25.60 47.37 -6.51
N SER A 125 25.34 48.68 -6.55
CA SER A 125 26.20 49.65 -7.21
C SER A 125 27.52 49.76 -6.45
N ASP A 126 28.61 49.22 -7.02
CA ASP A 126 29.98 49.49 -6.55
C ASP A 126 30.62 50.55 -7.47
N GLU A 127 30.66 51.77 -6.96
CA GLU A 127 31.48 52.87 -7.49
C GLU A 127 32.92 52.70 -6.98
N GLY A 128 33.90 52.65 -7.89
CA GLY A 128 35.28 52.97 -7.51
C GLY A 128 36.37 52.64 -8.53
N GLY A 129 36.98 53.66 -9.13
CA GLY A 129 38.34 53.59 -9.69
C GLY A 129 38.57 54.31 -11.00
#